data_AF-A0A0M8X0A9-F1
#
_entry.id   AF-A0A0M8X0A9-F1
#
_cell.length_a   1.000
_cell.length_b   1.000
_cell.length_c   1.000
_cell.angle_alpha   90.00
_cell.angle_beta   90.00
_cell.angle_gamma   90.00
#
_symmetry.space_group_name_H-M   'P 1'
#
loop_
_entity.id
_entity.type
_entity.pdbx_description
1 polymer ?
#
loop_
_entity_poly.entity_id
_entity_poly.type
_entity_poly.pdbx_seq_one_letter_code
_entity_poly.pdbx_strand_id
1 'polypeptide(L)' 'MVASQMGLCIICLKAPAAHVDHCHKTGRVRGVLCFNCNSAIGKLGDDPDAVRRAAAYLEGIAWKPTLVAPGVYQLPS' A
#
# COMPACT_ATOMS: atom_id res chain seq x y z
N MET A 1 -8.84 -18.69 1.85
CA MET A 1 -8.47 -17.30 1.55
C MET A 1 -8.76 -16.90 0.11
N VAL A 2 -8.25 -17.61 -0.91
CA VAL A 2 -8.57 -17.31 -2.33
C VAL A 2 -10.08 -17.45 -2.59
N ALA A 3 -10.68 -18.59 -2.21
CA ALA A 3 -12.13 -18.82 -2.40
C ALA A 3 -13.01 -17.83 -1.61
N SER A 4 -12.62 -17.47 -0.38
CA SER A 4 -13.35 -16.48 0.43
C SER A 4 -13.25 -15.06 -0.11
N GLN A 5 -12.26 -14.78 -0.96
CA GLN A 5 -12.14 -13.53 -1.72
C GLN A 5 -12.67 -13.66 -3.16
N MET A 6 -13.34 -14.77 -3.51
CA MET A 6 -13.85 -15.05 -4.86
C MET A 6 -12.75 -15.03 -5.95
N GLY A 7 -11.49 -15.27 -5.58
CA GLY A 7 -10.33 -15.15 -6.49
C GLY A 7 -9.95 -13.71 -6.87
N LEU A 8 -10.56 -12.71 -6.24
CA LEU A 8 -10.35 -11.29 -6.51
C LEU A 8 -9.35 -10.65 -5.56
N CYS A 9 -8.60 -9.69 -6.09
CA CYS A 9 -7.72 -8.83 -5.30
C CYS A 9 -8.58 -7.85 -4.50
N ILE A 10 -8.46 -7.83 -3.17
CA ILE A 10 -9.30 -6.95 -2.34
C ILE A 10 -9.01 -5.46 -2.51
N ILE A 11 -7.90 -5.08 -3.15
CA ILE A 11 -7.53 -3.67 -3.39
C ILE A 11 -8.14 -3.15 -4.70
N CYS A 12 -7.96 -3.88 -5.80
CA CYS A 12 -8.37 -3.42 -7.13
C CYS A 12 -9.53 -4.21 -7.75
N LEU A 13 -10.03 -5.22 -7.04
CA LEU A 13 -11.14 -6.11 -7.44
C LEU A 13 -10.91 -6.88 -8.75
N LYS A 14 -9.65 -7.06 -9.16
CA LYS A 14 -9.25 -7.82 -10.36
C LYS A 14 -8.75 -9.21 -10.00
N ALA A 15 -9.04 -10.18 -10.88
CA ALA A 15 -8.46 -11.52 -10.88
C ALA A 15 -7.21 -11.61 -11.77
N PRO A 16 -6.30 -12.58 -11.55
CA PRO A 16 -6.28 -13.47 -10.39
C PRO A 16 -5.60 -12.82 -9.18
N ALA A 17 -6.20 -12.97 -8.00
CA ALA A 17 -5.48 -12.81 -6.74
C ALA A 17 -4.80 -14.13 -6.38
N ALA A 18 -3.47 -14.12 -6.45
CA ALA A 18 -2.64 -15.31 -6.25
C ALA A 18 -1.46 -15.08 -5.28
N HIS A 19 -1.25 -13.85 -4.80
CA HIS A 19 -0.10 -13.51 -3.96
C HIS A 19 -0.56 -13.30 -2.51
N VAL A 20 -0.02 -14.09 -1.58
CA VAL A 20 -0.34 -13.96 -0.15
C VAL A 20 0.38 -12.74 0.43
N ASP A 21 -0.41 -11.78 0.87
CA ASP A 21 0.06 -10.57 1.53
C ASP A 21 0.05 -10.75 3.06
N HIS A 22 1.10 -10.27 3.73
CA HIS A 22 1.26 -10.40 5.18
C HIS A 22 2.01 -9.21 5.77
N CYS A 23 1.78 -8.95 7.06
CA CYS A 23 2.48 -7.89 7.78
C CYS A 23 3.92 -8.32 8.09
N HIS A 24 4.91 -7.61 7.53
CA HIS A 24 6.34 -7.90 7.76
C HIS A 24 6.80 -7.73 9.22
N LYS A 25 6.02 -7.07 10.08
CA LYS A 25 6.35 -6.93 11.53
C LYS A 25 5.82 -8.08 12.39
N THR A 26 4.66 -8.63 12.04
CA THR A 26 3.93 -9.60 12.90
C THR A 26 3.78 -10.98 12.26
N GLY A 27 4.08 -11.12 10.97
CA GLY A 27 3.80 -12.33 10.19
C GLY A 27 2.32 -12.56 9.89
N ARG A 28 1.41 -11.73 10.42
CA ARG A 28 -0.03 -11.91 10.22
C ARG A 28 -0.40 -11.74 8.75
N VAL A 29 -1.02 -12.78 8.18
CA VAL A 29 -1.59 -12.73 6.84
C VAL A 29 -2.74 -11.72 6.78
N ARG A 30 -2.71 -10.83 5.78
CA ARG A 30 -3.71 -9.79 5.53
C ARG A 30 -4.75 -10.27 4.51
N GLY A 31 -4.32 -10.95 3.45
CA GLY A 31 -5.20 -11.44 2.38
C GLY A 31 -4.43 -11.96 1.17
N VAL A 32 -5.13 -12.21 0.06
CA VAL A 32 -4.52 -12.50 -1.25
C VAL A 32 -4.69 -11.30 -2.19
N LEU A 33 -3.64 -10.90 -2.87
CA LEU A 33 -3.63 -9.79 -3.82
C LEU A 33 -3.24 -10.25 -5.23
N CYS A 34 -3.51 -9.42 -6.23
CA CYS A 34 -2.88 -9.56 -7.54
C CYS A 34 -1.42 -9.11 -7.47
N PHE A 35 -0.60 -9.55 -8.45
CA PHE A 35 0.84 -9.23 -8.49
C PHE A 35 1.12 -7.72 -8.39
N ASN A 36 0.34 -6.90 -9.10
CA ASN A 36 0.55 -5.45 -9.16
C ASN A 36 0.24 -4.76 -7.84
N CYS A 37 -0.86 -5.12 -7.17
CA CYS A 37 -1.23 -4.50 -5.88
C CYS A 37 -0.27 -4.93 -4.77
N ASN A 38 0.12 -6.21 -4.72
CA ASN A 38 1.11 -6.69 -3.77
C ASN A 38 2.45 -5.96 -3.95
N SER A 39 2.92 -5.86 -5.19
CA SER A 39 4.16 -5.16 -5.52
C SER A 39 4.08 -3.65 -5.23
N ALA A 40 2.92 -3.02 -5.45
CA ALA A 40 2.74 -1.59 -5.19
C ALA A 40 2.88 -1.26 -3.70
N ILE A 41 2.28 -2.06 -2.81
CA ILE A 41 2.43 -1.86 -1.36
C ILE A 41 3.88 -2.06 -0.93
N GLY A 42 4.55 -3.13 -1.38
CA GLY A 42 5.95 -3.37 -1.08
C GLY A 42 6.87 -2.25 -1.60
N LYS A 43 6.60 -1.71 -2.80
CA LYS A 43 7.32 -0.56 -3.37
C LYS A 43 7.11 0.73 -2.58
N LEU A 44 6.01 0.84 -1.85
CA LEU A 44 5.75 1.93 -0.90
C LEU A 44 6.22 1.61 0.53
N GLY A 45 7.04 0.56 0.69
CA GLY A 45 7.69 0.20 1.95
C GLY A 45 6.76 -0.43 3.00
N ASP A 46 5.62 -0.97 2.58
CA ASP A 46 4.57 -1.47 3.50
C ASP A 46 4.09 -0.43 4.52
N ASP A 47 4.27 0.86 4.21
CA ASP A 47 3.90 1.99 5.05
C ASP A 47 2.48 2.48 4.69
N PRO A 48 1.49 2.33 5.58
CA PRO A 48 0.14 2.86 5.36
C PRO A 48 0.12 4.37 5.06
N ASP A 49 1.05 5.15 5.63
CA ASP A 49 1.09 6.60 5.40
C ASP A 49 1.61 6.91 3.99
N ALA A 50 2.58 6.16 3.47
CA ALA A 50 3.00 6.25 2.08
C ALA A 50 1.86 5.91 1.10
N VAL A 51 1.07 4.87 1.41
CA VAL A 51 -0.10 4.49 0.59
C VAL A 51 -1.16 5.59 0.60
N ARG A 52 -1.44 6.20 1.76
CA ARG A 52 -2.37 7.35 1.86
C ARG A 52 -1.88 8.56 1.06
N ARG A 53 -0.58 8.89 1.13
CA ARG A 53 0.01 9.96 0.32
C ARG A 53 -0.10 9.68 -1.18
N ALA A 54 0.08 8.42 -1.60
CA ALA A 54 -0.11 8.03 -3.00
C ALA A 54 -1.57 8.19 -3.47
N ALA A 55 -2.55 7.81 -2.63
CA ALA A 55 -3.96 8.04 -2.92
C ALA A 55 -4.29 9.53 -3.04
N ALA A 56 -3.86 10.34 -2.06
CA ALA A 56 -4.05 11.79 -2.07
C ALA A 56 -3.41 12.46 -3.31
N TYR A 57 -2.24 11.99 -3.74
CA TYR A 57 -1.59 12.48 -4.97
C TYR A 57 -2.45 12.25 -6.22
N LEU A 58 -3.10 11.09 -6.34
CA LEU A 58 -4.04 10.80 -7.44
C LEU A 58 -5.29 11.70 -7.39
N GLU A 59 -5.70 12.14 -6.20
CA GLU A 59 -6.80 13.08 -5.98
C GLU A 59 -6.39 14.55 -6.22
N GLY A 60 -5.15 14.79 -6.67
CA GLY A 60 -4.63 16.14 -6.93
C GLY A 60 -4.06 16.84 -5.69
N ILE A 61 -3.97 16.15 -4.56
CA ILE A 61 -3.38 16.67 -3.32
C ILE A 61 -1.90 16.28 -3.29
N ALA A 62 -1.07 17.17 -3.82
CA ALA A 62 0.38 17.00 -3.76
C ALA A 62 0.92 17.41 -2.38
N TRP A 63 1.35 16.42 -1.60
CA TRP A 63 2.05 16.65 -0.33
C TRP A 63 3.40 17.31 -0.59
N LYS A 64 3.59 18.52 -0.03
CA LYS A 64 4.85 19.26 -0.10
C LYS A 64 5.58 19.14 1.24
N PRO A 65 6.53 18.22 1.39
CA PRO A 65 7.28 18.10 2.64
C PRO A 65 8.14 19.34 2.88
N THR A 66 8.25 19.77 4.14
CA THR A 66 9.19 20.82 4.54
C THR A 66 10.47 20.17 5.06
N LEU A 67 11.63 20.58 4.53
CA LEU A 67 12.93 20.15 5.04
C LEU A 67 13.22 20.87 6.37
N VAL A 68 13.33 20.12 7.46
CA VAL A 68 13.60 20.70 8.79
C VAL A 68 15.04 20.46 9.26
N ALA A 69 15.70 19.43 8.73
CA ALA A 69 17.12 19.16 8.88
C ALA A 69 17.59 18.29 7.69
N PRO A 70 18.90 18.13 7.43
CA PRO A 70 19.39 17.24 6.37
C PRO A 70 18.80 15.82 6.49
N GLY A 71 18.00 15.42 5.51
CA GLY A 71 17.31 14.11 5.49
C GLY A 71 16.08 13.99 6.37
N VAL A 72 15.66 15.06 7.08
CA VAL A 72 14.47 15.07 7.92
C VAL A 72 13.41 15.97 7.30
N TYR A 73 12.27 15.37 6.99
CA TYR A 73 11.12 16.03 6.38
C TYR A 73 9.95 16.01 7.34
N GLN A 74 9.28 17.15 7.48
CA GLN A 74 8.02 17.25 8.21
C GLN A 74 6.86 17.22 7.22
N LEU A 75 5.84 16.41 7.55
CA LEU A 75 4.58 16.41 6.82
C LEU A 75 3.80 17.70 7.15
N PRO A 76 3.15 18.35 6.16
CA PRO A 76 2.21 19.42 6.44
C PRO A 76 1.12 18.93 7.39
N SER A 77 0.75 19.77 8.36
CA SER A 77 -0.31 19.53 9.35
C SER A 77 -1.68 19.34 8.72
#